data_AF-A0A7S1BTD5-F1
#
_entry.id   AF-A0A7S1BTD5-F1
#
_cell.length_a   1.000
_cell.length_b   1.000
_cell.length_c   1.000
_cell.angle_alpha   90.00
_cell.angle_beta   90.00
_cell.angle_gamma   90.00
#
_symmetry.space_group_name_H-M   'P 1'
#
loop_
_entity.id
_entity.type
_entity.pdbx_description
1 polymer ?
#
loop_
_entity_poly.entity_id
_entity_poly.type
_entity_poly.pdbx_seq_one_letter_code
_entity_poly.pdbx_strand_id
1 'polypeptide(L)'
;WRHDTPLKSIDHHWSQREFATAGDRTLDVWNPDRSEPMHSHYPWDAAGEGITCVRYHPSETTLLGHTSTERGVGLTDTRASTGVHKAVLQMRSNALEWNPMEPMTFTVANEDHNCYSFDMRKMDAPSMIHKGHVGAVLSLGYHPGGKEFVTGSYDKTVRIFGARAPTARDVYHTRRMQRVFTANYTADAKYVLSGSDDTIVRIWRARASEKIGQLSAREERSLEYRQALVKKFQDVPEVRRIARGRKVPKLIRKQTDILHIQKASARRKMENVVKHSKHVDGVPVVKFKAERKKTVIKEVD
;
A
#
# COMPACT_ATOMS: atom_id res chain seq x y z
N TRP A 1 -31.61 -1.32 -0.62
CA TRP A 1 -30.70 -0.36 -1.25
C TRP A 1 -30.58 -0.76 -2.71
N ARG A 2 -31.06 0.04 -3.64
CA ARG A 2 -30.94 -0.25 -5.08
C ARG A 2 -29.91 0.71 -5.63
N HIS A 3 -28.82 0.16 -6.16
CA HIS A 3 -27.82 0.91 -6.89
C HIS A 3 -28.00 0.56 -8.36
N ASP A 4 -28.09 1.57 -9.22
CA ASP A 4 -28.25 1.35 -10.66
C ASP A 4 -26.93 0.93 -11.35
N THR A 5 -25.82 1.01 -10.61
CA THR A 5 -24.46 0.72 -11.07
C THR A 5 -23.74 -0.25 -10.12
N PRO A 6 -22.80 -1.06 -10.62
CA PRO A 6 -22.08 -2.02 -9.79
C PRO A 6 -21.19 -1.31 -8.76
N LEU A 7 -21.24 -1.80 -7.52
CA LEU A 7 -20.41 -1.33 -6.42
C LEU A 7 -19.08 -2.11 -6.38
N LYS A 8 -17.98 -1.38 -6.21
CA LYS A 8 -16.63 -1.96 -6.18
C LYS A 8 -16.03 -2.04 -4.78
N SER A 9 -16.37 -1.08 -3.92
CA SER A 9 -15.85 -0.99 -2.57
C SER A 9 -16.86 -0.36 -1.63
N ILE A 10 -16.72 -0.66 -0.35
CA ILE A 10 -17.50 -0.09 0.73
C ILE A 10 -16.57 0.10 1.92
N ASP A 11 -16.76 1.20 2.65
CA ASP A 11 -16.16 1.39 3.96
C ASP A 11 -17.13 2.12 4.88
N HIS A 12 -16.97 1.91 6.18
CA HIS A 12 -17.84 2.48 7.21
C HIS A 12 -17.13 3.60 7.94
N HIS A 13 -17.92 4.55 8.41
CA HIS A 13 -17.42 5.63 9.23
C HIS A 13 -17.00 5.09 10.61
N TRP A 14 -15.92 5.64 11.18
CA TRP A 14 -15.33 5.15 12.43
C TRP A 14 -16.20 5.36 13.67
N SER A 15 -16.88 6.51 13.77
CA SER A 15 -17.75 6.84 14.92
C SER A 15 -19.24 6.96 14.61
N GLN A 16 -19.60 7.55 13.47
CA GLN A 16 -20.99 7.73 13.05
C GLN A 16 -21.53 6.48 12.35
N ARG A 17 -22.86 6.36 12.30
CA ARG A 17 -23.55 5.27 11.59
C ARG A 17 -23.68 5.60 10.10
N GLU A 18 -22.59 5.96 9.47
CA GLU A 18 -22.54 6.27 8.03
C GLU A 18 -21.59 5.31 7.33
N PHE A 19 -21.78 5.11 6.04
CA PHE A 19 -20.85 4.33 5.21
C PHE A 19 -20.77 4.91 3.80
N ALA A 20 -19.61 4.74 3.17
CA ALA A 20 -19.34 5.22 1.84
C ALA A 20 -19.21 4.03 0.88
N THR A 21 -19.76 4.17 -0.32
CA THR A 21 -19.67 3.18 -1.38
C THR A 21 -18.96 3.77 -2.58
N ALA A 22 -18.08 2.97 -3.19
CA ALA A 22 -17.42 3.29 -4.44
C ALA A 22 -18.20 2.66 -5.61
N GLY A 23 -18.77 3.51 -6.46
CA GLY A 23 -19.43 3.12 -7.70
C GLY A 23 -18.56 3.33 -8.95
N ASP A 24 -19.17 3.12 -10.11
CA ASP A 24 -18.53 3.33 -11.41
C ASP A 24 -18.31 4.80 -11.79
N ARG A 25 -19.02 5.73 -11.13
CA ARG A 25 -18.93 7.18 -11.42
C ARG A 25 -19.04 8.05 -10.19
N THR A 26 -19.69 7.53 -9.15
CA THR A 26 -20.04 8.25 -7.93
C THR A 26 -19.34 7.64 -6.72
N LEU A 27 -19.01 8.50 -5.77
CA LEU A 27 -18.77 8.13 -4.40
C LEU A 27 -20.01 8.53 -3.62
N ASP A 28 -20.73 7.55 -3.07
CA ASP A 28 -22.00 7.80 -2.40
C ASP A 28 -21.85 7.56 -0.89
N VAL A 29 -22.30 8.51 -0.08
CA VAL A 29 -22.33 8.41 1.38
C VAL A 29 -23.76 8.10 1.82
N TRP A 30 -23.90 7.10 2.69
CA TRP A 30 -25.16 6.52 3.10
C TRP A 30 -25.32 6.55 4.61
N ASN A 31 -26.58 6.68 5.03
CA ASN A 31 -27.01 6.32 6.37
C ASN A 31 -27.86 5.04 6.25
N PRO A 32 -27.62 3.99 7.05
CA PRO A 32 -28.39 2.75 7.05
C PRO A 32 -29.91 2.92 7.17
N ASP A 33 -30.36 4.01 7.79
CA ASP A 33 -31.78 4.30 8.00
C ASP A 33 -32.47 4.87 6.73
N ARG A 34 -31.70 5.22 5.69
CA ARG A 34 -32.20 5.78 4.43
C ARG A 34 -32.07 4.80 3.27
N SER A 35 -33.02 4.87 2.33
CA SER A 35 -32.99 4.07 1.10
C SER A 35 -32.24 4.73 -0.05
N GLU A 36 -32.01 6.04 0.05
CA GLU A 36 -31.30 6.88 -0.92
C GLU A 36 -29.99 7.39 -0.31
N PRO A 37 -28.95 7.64 -1.14
CA PRO A 37 -27.70 8.18 -0.65
C PRO A 37 -27.92 9.58 -0.06
N MET A 38 -27.23 9.89 1.03
CA MET A 38 -27.26 11.23 1.62
C MET A 38 -26.55 12.24 0.72
N HIS A 39 -25.37 11.85 0.23
CA HIS A 39 -24.54 12.68 -0.65
C HIS A 39 -23.92 11.81 -1.73
N SER A 40 -24.01 12.29 -2.98
CA SER A 40 -23.35 11.71 -4.14
C SER A 40 -22.26 12.66 -4.61
N HIS A 41 -21.01 12.23 -4.49
CA HIS A 41 -19.83 12.99 -4.87
C HIS A 41 -19.30 12.52 -6.23
N TYR A 42 -18.73 13.48 -6.98
CA TYR A 42 -18.06 13.24 -8.26
C TYR A 42 -16.61 13.70 -8.13
N PRO A 43 -15.72 12.84 -7.58
CA PRO A 43 -14.41 13.30 -7.15
C PRO A 43 -13.57 13.81 -8.32
N TRP A 44 -13.56 13.10 -9.45
CA TRP A 44 -12.61 13.33 -10.54
C TRP A 44 -13.06 14.37 -11.56
N ASP A 45 -14.28 14.26 -12.09
CA ASP A 45 -14.99 15.24 -12.92
C ASP A 45 -16.44 14.75 -13.14
N ALA A 46 -17.32 15.62 -13.66
CA ALA A 46 -18.71 15.24 -14.03
C ALA A 46 -18.77 14.13 -15.11
N ALA A 47 -17.70 13.97 -15.89
CA ALA A 47 -17.54 12.89 -16.86
C ALA A 47 -17.43 11.50 -16.21
N GLY A 48 -17.23 11.42 -14.89
CA GLY A 48 -17.38 10.23 -14.05
C GLY A 48 -16.30 9.17 -14.28
N GLU A 49 -15.18 9.27 -13.56
CA GLU A 49 -14.20 8.18 -13.46
C GLU A 49 -14.64 7.13 -12.43
N GLY A 50 -14.36 5.86 -12.70
CA GLY A 50 -14.72 4.77 -11.81
C GLY A 50 -13.85 4.69 -10.57
N ILE A 51 -14.48 4.56 -9.41
CA ILE A 51 -13.78 4.49 -8.13
C ILE A 51 -13.58 3.02 -7.76
N THR A 52 -12.35 2.61 -7.55
CA THR A 52 -12.00 1.21 -7.25
C THR A 52 -12.03 0.91 -5.76
N CYS A 53 -11.60 1.85 -4.92
CA CYS A 53 -11.49 1.69 -3.48
C CYS A 53 -11.88 3.00 -2.79
N VAL A 54 -12.54 2.91 -1.63
CA VAL A 54 -12.85 4.03 -0.74
C VAL A 54 -12.50 3.67 0.70
N ARG A 55 -11.94 4.62 1.45
CA ARG A 55 -11.63 4.48 2.88
C ARG A 55 -11.87 5.74 3.67
N TYR A 56 -12.54 5.61 4.81
CA TYR A 56 -12.64 6.67 5.80
C TYR A 56 -11.32 6.92 6.48
N HIS A 57 -11.00 8.20 6.58
CA HIS A 57 -9.86 8.63 7.35
C HIS A 57 -10.13 8.40 8.86
N PRO A 58 -9.14 7.87 9.62
CA PRO A 58 -9.37 7.38 10.98
C PRO A 58 -9.58 8.48 12.04
N SER A 59 -9.15 9.73 11.80
CA SER A 59 -9.27 10.82 12.77
C SER A 59 -10.19 11.96 12.31
N GLU A 60 -9.96 12.47 11.10
CA GLU A 60 -10.85 13.39 10.40
C GLU A 60 -12.07 12.64 9.84
N THR A 61 -13.21 12.83 10.48
CA THR A 61 -14.47 12.12 10.19
C THR A 61 -15.04 12.41 8.82
N THR A 62 -14.80 13.62 8.30
CA THR A 62 -15.40 14.07 7.05
C THR A 62 -14.54 13.71 5.83
N LEU A 63 -13.32 13.22 6.02
CA LEU A 63 -12.37 12.96 4.93
C LEU A 63 -12.42 11.51 4.46
N LEU A 64 -12.46 11.35 3.14
CA LEU A 64 -12.41 10.07 2.45
C LEU A 64 -11.21 10.01 1.51
N GLY A 65 -10.47 8.92 1.56
CA GLY A 65 -9.47 8.58 0.56
C GLY A 65 -10.05 7.60 -0.45
N HIS A 66 -9.74 7.79 -1.73
CA HIS A 66 -10.24 6.92 -2.79
C HIS A 66 -9.24 6.74 -3.92
N THR A 67 -9.42 5.68 -4.70
CA THR A 67 -8.62 5.39 -5.89
C THR A 67 -9.51 5.24 -7.12
N SER A 68 -9.01 5.65 -8.28
CA SER A 68 -9.70 5.62 -9.57
C SER A 68 -9.15 4.51 -10.47
N THR A 69 -9.99 4.03 -11.39
CA THR A 69 -9.60 3.12 -12.49
C THR A 69 -8.56 3.77 -13.40
N GLU A 70 -8.59 5.10 -13.55
CA GLU A 70 -7.69 5.88 -14.42
C GLU A 70 -6.37 6.27 -13.74
N ARG A 71 -5.96 5.48 -12.72
CA ARG A 71 -4.71 5.65 -11.96
C ARG A 71 -4.70 6.85 -11.02
N GLY A 72 -5.85 7.50 -10.86
CA GLY A 72 -6.05 8.54 -9.88
C GLY A 72 -6.01 7.99 -8.46
N VAL A 73 -5.41 8.75 -7.56
CA VAL A 73 -5.57 8.64 -6.12
C VAL A 73 -6.03 10.01 -5.64
N GLY A 74 -7.09 10.05 -4.85
CA GLY A 74 -7.71 11.32 -4.48
C GLY A 74 -8.27 11.32 -3.07
N LEU A 75 -8.50 12.53 -2.58
CA LEU A 75 -9.12 12.81 -1.30
C LEU A 75 -10.39 13.62 -1.52
N THR A 76 -11.45 13.32 -0.79
CA THR A 76 -12.75 13.98 -0.88
C THR A 76 -13.25 14.30 0.52
N ASP A 77 -13.70 15.53 0.74
CA ASP A 77 -14.42 15.89 1.95
C ASP A 77 -15.91 15.62 1.72
N THR A 78 -16.53 14.83 2.58
CA THR A 78 -17.97 14.50 2.57
C THR A 78 -18.87 15.74 2.69
N ARG A 79 -18.35 16.86 3.19
CA ARG A 79 -19.08 18.13 3.24
C ARG A 79 -19.04 18.89 1.91
N ALA A 80 -18.07 18.60 1.06
CA ALA A 80 -17.88 19.24 -0.23
C ALA A 80 -18.34 18.32 -1.36
N SER A 81 -18.95 18.88 -2.41
CA SER A 81 -19.38 18.09 -3.57
C SER A 81 -18.22 17.63 -4.46
N THR A 82 -17.06 18.29 -4.36
CA THR A 82 -15.87 18.06 -5.18
C THR A 82 -14.71 17.44 -4.40
N GLY A 83 -13.79 16.78 -5.10
CA GLY A 83 -12.53 16.30 -4.51
C GLY A 83 -11.65 17.46 -4.03
N VAL A 84 -10.83 17.18 -3.01
CA VAL A 84 -9.91 18.14 -2.36
C VAL A 84 -8.53 18.08 -2.99
N HIS A 85 -7.97 16.88 -3.16
CA HIS A 85 -6.65 16.66 -3.75
C HIS A 85 -6.67 15.44 -4.66
N LYS A 86 -5.91 15.50 -5.76
CA LYS A 86 -5.85 14.42 -6.74
C LYS A 86 -4.43 14.25 -7.29
N ALA A 87 -3.94 13.03 -7.30
CA ALA A 87 -2.69 12.66 -7.94
C ALA A 87 -2.91 11.50 -8.93
N VAL A 88 -2.42 11.66 -10.16
CA VAL A 88 -2.45 10.62 -11.19
C VAL A 88 -1.12 9.88 -11.19
N LEU A 89 -1.15 8.58 -10.91
CA LEU A 89 0.03 7.72 -10.88
C LEU A 89 0.34 7.11 -12.26
N GLN A 90 1.53 6.50 -12.39
CA GLN A 90 1.92 5.80 -13.62
C GLN A 90 1.00 4.63 -13.96
N MET A 91 0.66 3.82 -12.96
CA MET A 91 -0.18 2.63 -13.06
C MET A 91 -1.31 2.71 -12.02
N ARG A 92 -2.36 1.89 -12.21
CA ARG A 92 -3.58 2.01 -11.39
C ARG A 92 -3.37 1.47 -9.99
N SER A 93 -4.13 2.05 -9.05
CA SER A 93 -4.09 1.66 -7.65
C SER A 93 -5.28 0.77 -7.32
N ASN A 94 -5.00 -0.35 -6.66
CA ASN A 94 -5.99 -1.38 -6.34
C ASN A 94 -6.63 -1.18 -4.97
N ALA A 95 -5.83 -0.72 -4.00
CA ALA A 95 -6.30 -0.49 -2.64
C ALA A 95 -5.59 0.73 -2.03
N LEU A 96 -6.30 1.43 -1.15
CA LEU A 96 -5.80 2.50 -0.31
C LEU A 96 -6.10 2.14 1.13
N GLU A 97 -5.20 2.46 2.04
CA GLU A 97 -5.40 2.28 3.47
C GLU A 97 -4.69 3.38 4.24
N TRP A 98 -5.35 3.93 5.28
CA TRP A 98 -4.80 4.97 6.14
C TRP A 98 -3.92 4.38 7.23
N ASN A 99 -2.88 5.11 7.64
CA ASN A 99 -2.15 4.75 8.85
C ASN A 99 -2.99 5.16 10.08
N PRO A 100 -3.42 4.21 10.94
CA PRO A 100 -4.29 4.51 12.07
C PRO A 100 -3.63 5.38 13.15
N MET A 101 -2.29 5.41 13.22
CA MET A 101 -1.55 6.19 14.23
C MET A 101 -0.93 7.47 13.67
N GLU A 102 -0.72 7.54 12.36
CA GLU A 102 -0.21 8.73 11.68
C GLU A 102 -1.21 9.13 10.59
N PRO A 103 -2.34 9.76 10.94
CA PRO A 103 -3.50 9.89 10.04
C PRO A 103 -3.17 10.67 8.75
N MET A 104 -2.20 11.57 8.81
CA MET A 104 -1.69 12.32 7.66
C MET A 104 -1.05 11.43 6.58
N THR A 105 -0.70 10.18 6.91
CA THR A 105 -0.06 9.24 5.99
C THR A 105 -1.03 8.13 5.59
N PHE A 106 -1.07 7.82 4.31
CA PHE A 106 -1.75 6.64 3.78
C PHE A 106 -0.84 5.88 2.83
N THR A 107 -1.13 4.61 2.64
CA THR A 107 -0.45 3.78 1.64
C THR A 107 -1.41 3.33 0.57
N VAL A 108 -0.87 3.25 -0.64
CA VAL A 108 -1.60 2.80 -1.83
C VAL A 108 -0.89 1.60 -2.43
N ALA A 109 -1.65 0.55 -2.72
CA ALA A 109 -1.20 -0.64 -3.43
C ALA A 109 -1.42 -0.45 -4.92
N ASN A 110 -0.39 -0.68 -5.72
CA ASN A 110 -0.41 -0.38 -7.14
C ASN A 110 -0.06 -1.61 -7.98
N GLU A 111 -0.51 -1.60 -9.22
CA GLU A 111 -0.24 -2.64 -10.21
C GLU A 111 1.21 -2.73 -10.66
N ASP A 112 1.98 -1.66 -10.53
CA ASP A 112 3.42 -1.60 -10.80
C ASP A 112 4.29 -2.31 -9.74
N HIS A 113 3.70 -3.28 -9.03
CA HIS A 113 4.32 -4.19 -8.05
C HIS A 113 4.84 -3.51 -6.77
N ASN A 114 4.56 -2.22 -6.59
CA ASN A 114 5.03 -1.45 -5.45
C ASN A 114 3.85 -0.99 -4.60
N CYS A 115 4.18 -0.50 -3.42
CA CYS A 115 3.26 0.30 -2.62
C CYS A 115 3.86 1.67 -2.37
N TYR A 116 3.02 2.68 -2.34
CA TYR A 116 3.41 4.07 -2.19
C TYR A 116 2.78 4.63 -0.93
N SER A 117 3.61 5.04 0.03
CA SER A 117 3.14 5.87 1.14
C SER A 117 3.06 7.31 0.66
N PHE A 118 1.98 8.02 0.94
CA PHE A 118 1.79 9.43 0.66
C PHE A 118 1.52 10.19 1.96
N ASP A 119 1.94 11.45 2.00
CA ASP A 119 1.44 12.43 2.96
C ASP A 119 0.25 13.15 2.29
N MET A 120 -0.91 13.18 2.96
CA MET A 120 -2.12 13.78 2.39
C MET A 120 -1.96 15.27 2.05
N ARG A 121 -1.05 15.97 2.74
CA ARG A 121 -0.80 17.40 2.53
C ARG A 121 0.11 17.67 1.34
N LYS A 122 0.80 16.63 0.87
CA LYS A 122 1.83 16.73 -0.17
C LYS A 122 1.80 15.50 -1.06
N MET A 123 1.03 15.60 -2.14
CA MET A 123 0.78 14.51 -3.07
C MET A 123 1.68 14.53 -4.32
N ASP A 124 2.57 15.53 -4.44
CA ASP A 124 3.54 15.68 -5.53
C ASP A 124 4.46 14.46 -5.73
N ALA A 125 4.79 13.77 -4.63
CA ALA A 125 5.61 12.58 -4.61
C ALA A 125 5.30 11.72 -3.36
N PRO A 126 5.34 10.38 -3.48
CA PRO A 126 5.15 9.50 -2.34
C PRO A 126 6.24 9.75 -1.30
N SER A 127 5.91 9.72 -0.01
CA SER A 127 6.83 9.79 1.12
C SER A 127 7.81 8.60 1.14
N MET A 128 7.32 7.41 0.79
CA MET A 128 8.10 6.16 0.74
C MET A 128 7.63 5.25 -0.40
N ILE A 129 8.57 4.54 -1.03
CA ILE A 129 8.27 3.48 -2.01
C ILE A 129 8.67 2.14 -1.41
N HIS A 130 7.68 1.26 -1.24
CA HIS A 130 7.87 -0.09 -0.75
C HIS A 130 7.98 -1.05 -1.94
N LYS A 131 9.16 -1.66 -2.06
CA LYS A 131 9.52 -2.54 -3.18
C LYS A 131 9.71 -3.96 -2.68
N GLY A 132 9.28 -4.90 -3.50
CA GLY A 132 9.64 -6.30 -3.29
C GLY A 132 8.78 -7.28 -4.05
N HIS A 133 7.50 -6.95 -4.26
CA HIS A 133 6.60 -7.81 -5.03
C HIS A 133 7.03 -7.94 -6.49
N VAL A 134 6.58 -9.02 -7.09
CA VAL A 134 6.82 -9.34 -8.50
C VAL A 134 5.53 -9.36 -9.32
N GLY A 135 4.38 -9.30 -8.63
CA GLY A 135 3.04 -9.17 -9.21
C GLY A 135 2.35 -7.92 -8.67
N ALA A 136 1.23 -7.54 -9.28
CA ALA A 136 0.41 -6.43 -8.79
C ALA A 136 0.07 -6.60 -7.30
N VAL A 137 0.12 -5.51 -6.54
CA VAL A 137 -0.31 -5.52 -5.14
C VAL A 137 -1.81 -5.26 -5.12
N LEU A 138 -2.58 -6.17 -4.53
CA LEU A 138 -4.04 -6.18 -4.61
C LEU A 138 -4.70 -5.59 -3.37
N SER A 139 -4.07 -5.73 -2.21
CA SER A 139 -4.60 -5.27 -0.93
C SER A 139 -3.51 -4.81 0.02
N LEU A 140 -3.93 -3.95 0.94
CA LEU A 140 -3.15 -3.45 2.06
C LEU A 140 -3.99 -3.56 3.34
N GLY A 141 -3.31 -3.75 4.46
CA GLY A 141 -3.90 -3.61 5.79
C GLY A 141 -2.87 -3.11 6.78
N TYR A 142 -3.17 -2.04 7.51
CA TYR A 142 -2.24 -1.51 8.51
C TYR A 142 -2.26 -2.33 9.80
N HIS A 143 -1.08 -2.45 10.42
CA HIS A 143 -1.00 -2.84 11.81
C HIS A 143 -1.69 -1.76 12.66
N PRO A 144 -2.54 -2.11 13.65
CA PRO A 144 -3.26 -1.14 14.48
C PRO A 144 -2.35 -0.08 15.13
N GLY A 145 -1.13 -0.46 15.50
CA GLY A 145 -0.08 0.46 15.99
C GLY A 145 0.67 1.28 14.93
N GLY A 146 0.28 1.26 13.65
CA GLY A 146 0.78 2.14 12.57
C GLY A 146 2.23 1.99 12.11
N LYS A 147 3.02 1.12 12.75
CA LYS A 147 4.46 0.94 12.47
C LYS A 147 4.76 0.01 11.30
N GLU A 148 3.81 -0.86 10.97
CA GLU A 148 3.93 -1.88 9.93
C GLU A 148 2.61 -1.97 9.15
N PHE A 149 2.67 -2.54 7.97
CA PHE A 149 1.49 -2.89 7.19
C PHE A 149 1.74 -4.19 6.42
N VAL A 150 0.65 -4.87 6.08
CA VAL A 150 0.67 -6.10 5.31
C VAL A 150 0.14 -5.86 3.92
N THR A 151 0.67 -6.58 2.95
CA THR A 151 0.26 -6.52 1.56
C THR A 151 -0.05 -7.92 1.04
N GLY A 152 -1.13 -8.03 0.28
CA GLY A 152 -1.48 -9.20 -0.52
C GLY A 152 -1.21 -8.93 -1.99
N SER A 153 -0.58 -9.88 -2.69
CA SER A 153 -0.22 -9.69 -4.09
C SER A 153 -0.67 -10.85 -5.00
N TYR A 154 -0.85 -10.49 -6.27
CA TYR A 154 -1.04 -11.42 -7.37
C TYR A 154 0.14 -12.40 -7.52
N ASP A 155 1.33 -12.09 -6.97
CA ASP A 155 2.49 -13.00 -6.96
C ASP A 155 2.39 -14.18 -5.98
N LYS A 156 1.23 -14.36 -5.33
CA LYS A 156 0.95 -15.44 -4.36
C LYS A 156 1.78 -15.31 -3.08
N THR A 157 2.17 -14.08 -2.73
CA THR A 157 2.84 -13.80 -1.45
C THR A 157 2.07 -12.80 -0.62
N VAL A 158 2.16 -12.98 0.69
CA VAL A 158 1.82 -11.97 1.68
C VAL A 158 3.12 -11.38 2.17
N ARG A 159 3.25 -10.05 2.22
CA ARG A 159 4.46 -9.40 2.71
C ARG A 159 4.14 -8.42 3.80
N ILE A 160 5.03 -8.35 4.79
CA ILE A 160 4.94 -7.37 5.88
C ILE A 160 6.04 -6.35 5.67
N PHE A 161 5.67 -5.08 5.63
CA PHE A 161 6.58 -3.95 5.50
C PHE A 161 6.54 -3.12 6.78
N GLY A 162 7.69 -2.52 7.13
CA GLY A 162 7.68 -1.39 8.05
C GLY A 162 7.17 -0.15 7.32
N ALA A 163 6.37 0.68 7.98
CA ALA A 163 5.82 1.93 7.41
C ALA A 163 6.93 2.86 6.88
N ARG A 164 8.13 2.81 7.48
CA ARG A 164 9.32 3.58 7.06
C ARG A 164 10.42 2.74 6.40
N ALA A 165 10.10 1.52 5.96
CA ALA A 165 11.08 0.60 5.38
C ALA A 165 10.79 0.34 3.89
N PRO A 166 11.77 0.49 2.98
CA PRO A 166 11.57 0.31 1.55
C PRO A 166 11.42 -1.16 1.13
N THR A 167 11.76 -2.11 2.00
CA THR A 167 11.73 -3.55 1.72
C THR A 167 10.93 -4.29 2.78
N ALA A 168 10.32 -5.40 2.38
CA ALA A 168 9.56 -6.24 3.30
C ALA A 168 10.46 -6.81 4.40
N ARG A 169 9.95 -6.83 5.63
CA ARG A 169 10.55 -7.49 6.79
C ARG A 169 10.40 -9.01 6.66
N ASP A 170 9.20 -9.47 6.31
CA ASP A 170 8.91 -10.89 6.11
C ASP A 170 8.04 -11.13 4.87
N VAL A 171 8.10 -12.36 4.37
CA VAL A 171 7.36 -12.85 3.21
C VAL A 171 6.76 -14.21 3.56
N TYR A 172 5.45 -14.32 3.53
CA TYR A 172 4.72 -15.57 3.69
C TYR A 172 4.25 -16.10 2.34
N HIS A 173 4.45 -17.41 2.15
CA HIS A 173 3.98 -18.16 1.00
C HIS A 173 3.78 -19.62 1.39
N THR A 174 2.87 -20.30 0.69
CA THR A 174 2.78 -21.76 0.71
C THR A 174 2.67 -22.28 -0.72
N ARG A 175 2.98 -23.56 -0.93
CA ARG A 175 2.90 -24.19 -2.26
C ARG A 175 1.49 -24.18 -2.87
N ARG A 176 0.45 -24.29 -2.02
CA ARG A 176 -0.95 -24.37 -2.46
C ARG A 176 -1.59 -23.00 -2.63
N MET A 177 -1.11 -21.98 -1.91
CA MET A 177 -1.64 -20.62 -1.96
C MET A 177 -1.54 -20.05 -3.37
N GLN A 178 -2.69 -19.62 -3.89
CA GLN A 178 -2.81 -18.90 -5.15
C GLN A 178 -2.74 -17.39 -4.91
N ARG A 179 -3.23 -16.59 -5.86
CA ARG A 179 -3.17 -15.12 -5.81
C ARG A 179 -3.83 -14.63 -4.52
N VAL A 180 -3.22 -13.68 -3.83
CA VAL A 180 -3.75 -13.16 -2.56
C VAL A 180 -4.50 -11.88 -2.84
N PHE A 181 -5.83 -11.94 -2.76
CA PHE A 181 -6.70 -10.79 -3.03
C PHE A 181 -6.76 -9.84 -1.85
N THR A 182 -6.89 -10.37 -0.64
CA THR A 182 -7.01 -9.57 0.58
C THR A 182 -5.99 -9.99 1.63
N ALA A 183 -5.43 -9.02 2.35
CA ALA A 183 -4.56 -9.23 3.50
C ALA A 183 -4.80 -8.13 4.53
N ASN A 184 -5.04 -8.51 5.79
CA ASN A 184 -5.34 -7.58 6.88
C ASN A 184 -4.68 -8.00 8.18
N TYR A 185 -4.38 -7.03 9.04
CA TYR A 185 -4.01 -7.32 10.42
C TYR A 185 -5.24 -7.62 11.27
N THR A 186 -5.04 -8.44 12.30
CA THR A 186 -5.99 -8.54 13.40
C THR A 186 -5.87 -7.33 14.31
N ALA A 187 -6.97 -6.97 15.00
CA ALA A 187 -6.99 -5.82 15.92
C ALA A 187 -6.05 -5.97 17.12
N ASP A 188 -5.71 -7.21 17.51
CA ASP A 188 -4.70 -7.51 18.53
C ASP A 188 -3.25 -7.34 18.03
N ALA A 189 -3.07 -6.99 16.74
CA ALA A 189 -1.78 -6.75 16.09
C ALA A 189 -0.83 -7.97 16.00
N LYS A 190 -1.26 -9.15 16.46
CA LYS A 190 -0.42 -10.35 16.56
C LYS A 190 -0.53 -11.27 15.35
N TYR A 191 -1.59 -11.14 14.57
CA TYR A 191 -1.86 -12.00 13.43
C TYR A 191 -2.16 -11.20 12.17
N VAL A 192 -2.01 -11.89 11.05
CA VAL A 192 -2.30 -11.42 9.71
C VAL A 192 -3.23 -12.42 9.07
N LEU A 193 -4.35 -11.95 8.54
CA LEU A 193 -5.30 -12.72 7.76
C LEU A 193 -4.97 -12.54 6.27
N SER A 194 -5.12 -13.59 5.48
CA SER A 194 -5.03 -13.50 4.02
C SER A 194 -6.11 -14.33 3.36
N GLY A 195 -6.84 -13.74 2.42
CA GLY A 195 -7.79 -14.42 1.55
C GLY A 195 -7.21 -14.58 0.15
N SER A 196 -7.14 -15.82 -0.32
CA SER A 196 -6.58 -16.15 -1.63
C SER A 196 -7.60 -16.76 -2.58
N ASP A 197 -7.23 -16.75 -3.86
CA ASP A 197 -7.98 -17.29 -5.00
C ASP A 197 -8.22 -18.82 -4.90
N ASP A 198 -7.54 -19.50 -3.98
CA ASP A 198 -7.82 -20.91 -3.66
C ASP A 198 -8.97 -21.08 -2.66
N THR A 199 -9.78 -20.03 -2.45
CA THR A 199 -10.96 -20.01 -1.56
C THR A 199 -10.67 -20.22 -0.08
N ILE A 200 -9.40 -20.18 0.34
CA ILE A 200 -8.98 -20.40 1.73
C ILE A 200 -8.57 -19.08 2.37
N VAL A 201 -9.14 -18.81 3.55
CA VAL A 201 -8.64 -17.78 4.47
C VAL A 201 -7.56 -18.41 5.36
N ARG A 202 -6.37 -17.79 5.39
CA ARG A 202 -5.24 -18.22 6.22
C ARG A 202 -4.94 -17.20 7.30
N ILE A 203 -4.50 -17.71 8.45
CA ILE A 203 -4.02 -16.91 9.57
C ILE A 203 -2.52 -17.14 9.70
N TRP A 204 -1.79 -16.03 9.72
CA TRP A 204 -0.35 -15.97 9.91
C TRP A 204 -0.06 -15.23 11.18
N ARG A 205 1.09 -15.52 11.79
CA ARG A 205 1.59 -14.70 12.90
C ARG A 205 2.21 -13.45 12.30
N ALA A 206 1.92 -12.29 12.85
CA ALA A 206 2.56 -11.05 12.44
C ALA A 206 4.07 -11.19 12.56
N ARG A 207 4.56 -11.72 13.69
CA ARG A 207 5.98 -12.07 13.89
C ARG A 207 6.16 -13.58 13.95
N ALA A 208 6.79 -14.16 12.93
CA ALA A 208 6.91 -15.61 12.77
C ALA A 208 7.59 -16.32 13.97
N SER A 209 8.59 -15.69 14.58
CA SER A 209 9.41 -16.25 15.66
C SER A 209 8.91 -15.95 17.08
N GLU A 210 7.87 -15.14 17.22
CA GLU A 210 7.28 -14.87 18.54
C GLU A 210 6.74 -16.18 19.12
N LYS A 211 6.45 -16.31 20.42
CA LYS A 211 5.75 -17.50 20.97
C LYS A 211 4.27 -17.19 21.17
N ILE A 212 3.40 -18.19 21.06
CA ILE A 212 1.96 -18.03 21.35
C ILE A 212 1.78 -18.31 22.85
N GLY A 213 0.96 -17.51 23.52
CA GLY A 213 0.65 -17.68 24.94
C GLY A 213 1.41 -16.71 25.84
N GLN A 214 1.26 -16.92 27.15
CA GLN A 214 1.91 -16.10 28.17
C GLN A 214 3.39 -16.50 28.30
N LEU A 215 4.27 -15.50 28.27
CA LEU A 215 5.70 -15.66 28.50
C LEU A 215 6.02 -15.35 29.96
N SER A 216 6.97 -16.09 30.54
CA SER A 216 7.51 -15.69 31.84
C SER A 216 8.34 -14.40 31.70
N ALA A 217 8.39 -13.57 32.74
CA ALA A 217 9.17 -12.32 32.74
C ALA A 217 10.67 -12.53 32.47
N ARG A 218 11.20 -13.74 32.73
CA ARG A 218 12.58 -14.12 32.38
C ARG A 218 12.72 -14.37 30.87
N GLU A 219 11.77 -15.08 30.28
CA GLU A 219 11.77 -15.35 28.83
C GLU A 219 11.54 -14.07 28.02
N GLU A 220 10.64 -13.21 28.46
CA GLU A 220 10.36 -11.91 27.82
C GLU A 220 11.62 -11.05 27.76
N ARG A 221 12.27 -10.79 28.91
CA ARG A 221 13.55 -10.06 28.97
C ARG A 221 14.63 -10.70 28.11
N SER A 222 14.67 -12.03 28.05
CA SER A 222 15.63 -12.75 27.21
C SER A 222 15.35 -12.53 25.72
N LEU A 223 14.08 -12.47 25.31
CA LEU A 223 13.69 -12.17 23.92
C LEU A 223 13.99 -10.71 23.57
N GLU A 224 13.64 -9.77 24.43
CA GLU A 224 13.93 -8.35 24.27
C GLU A 224 15.44 -8.09 24.12
N TYR A 225 16.24 -8.71 24.99
CA TYR A 225 17.70 -8.63 24.91
C TYR A 225 18.22 -9.14 23.56
N ARG A 226 17.75 -10.30 23.08
CA ARG A 226 18.13 -10.83 21.76
C ARG A 226 17.72 -9.89 20.62
N GLN A 227 16.52 -9.33 20.67
CA GLN A 227 16.04 -8.38 19.65
C GLN A 227 16.88 -7.10 19.64
N ALA A 228 17.21 -6.57 20.82
CA ALA A 228 18.09 -5.42 20.96
C ALA A 228 19.50 -5.71 20.42
N LEU A 229 20.03 -6.92 20.66
CA LEU A 229 21.33 -7.34 20.14
C LEU A 229 21.33 -7.42 18.60
N VAL A 230 20.31 -8.05 18.01
CA VAL A 230 20.15 -8.12 16.55
C VAL A 230 20.04 -6.71 15.95
N LYS A 231 19.31 -5.80 16.59
CA LYS A 231 19.20 -4.40 16.17
C LYS A 231 20.55 -3.67 16.26
N LYS A 232 21.29 -3.85 17.37
CA LYS A 232 22.61 -3.24 17.58
C LYS A 232 23.63 -3.68 16.53
N PHE A 233 23.59 -4.96 16.13
CA PHE A 233 24.53 -5.54 15.17
C PHE A 233 23.93 -5.74 13.77
N GLN A 234 22.82 -5.06 13.44
CA GLN A 234 22.13 -5.21 12.15
C GLN A 234 23.01 -4.87 10.93
N ASP A 235 24.05 -4.07 11.16
CA ASP A 235 24.94 -3.60 10.11
C ASP A 235 26.13 -4.51 9.84
N VAL A 236 26.39 -5.46 10.75
CA VAL A 236 27.39 -6.50 10.54
C VAL A 236 26.96 -7.35 9.33
N PRO A 237 27.81 -7.55 8.30
CA PRO A 237 27.42 -8.21 7.07
C PRO A 237 26.81 -9.62 7.25
N GLU A 238 27.36 -10.41 8.17
CA GLU A 238 26.88 -11.76 8.46
C GLU A 238 25.48 -11.74 9.10
N VAL A 239 25.29 -10.89 10.11
CA VAL A 239 23.99 -10.70 10.78
C VAL A 239 22.97 -10.20 9.77
N ARG A 240 23.32 -9.19 8.98
CA ARG A 240 22.45 -8.62 7.94
C ARG A 240 22.04 -9.67 6.91
N ARG A 241 22.99 -10.50 6.45
CA ARG A 241 22.74 -11.58 5.48
C ARG A 241 21.78 -12.63 6.04
N ILE A 242 21.97 -13.05 7.28
CA ILE A 242 21.11 -14.03 7.94
C ILE A 242 19.72 -13.43 8.21
N ALA A 243 19.65 -12.21 8.74
CA ALA A 243 18.41 -11.53 9.07
C ALA A 243 17.53 -11.28 7.82
N ARG A 244 18.14 -10.86 6.69
CA ARG A 244 17.43 -10.64 5.42
C ARG A 244 17.21 -11.92 4.61
N GLY A 245 17.90 -13.01 4.95
CA GLY A 245 17.78 -14.29 4.26
C GLY A 245 16.39 -14.87 4.42
N ARG A 246 15.59 -14.83 3.36
CA ARG A 246 14.26 -15.47 3.29
C ARG A 246 14.17 -16.35 2.06
N LYS A 247 13.66 -17.58 2.25
CA LYS A 247 13.46 -18.53 1.16
C LYS A 247 12.12 -18.23 0.48
N VAL A 248 12.17 -17.75 -0.75
CA VAL A 248 11.00 -17.54 -1.60
C VAL A 248 10.90 -18.65 -2.67
N PRO A 249 9.71 -18.91 -3.24
CA PRO A 249 9.55 -19.87 -4.33
C PRO A 249 10.46 -19.56 -5.53
N LYS A 250 10.90 -20.60 -6.24
CA LYS A 250 11.83 -20.49 -7.37
C LYS A 250 11.31 -19.54 -8.47
N LEU A 251 10.01 -19.55 -8.73
CA LEU A 251 9.36 -18.66 -9.71
C LEU A 251 9.56 -17.20 -9.33
N ILE A 252 9.21 -16.83 -8.09
CA ILE A 252 9.33 -15.46 -7.57
C ILE A 252 10.79 -15.02 -7.56
N ARG A 253 11.72 -15.89 -7.13
CA ARG A 253 13.16 -15.58 -7.17
C ARG A 253 13.61 -15.25 -8.60
N LYS A 254 13.32 -16.12 -9.57
CA LYS A 254 13.68 -15.90 -10.98
C LYS A 254 13.10 -14.61 -11.54
N GLN A 255 11.82 -14.34 -11.29
CA GLN A 255 11.19 -13.12 -11.76
C GLN A 255 11.76 -11.88 -11.07
N THR A 256 12.12 -11.97 -9.78
CA THR A 256 12.83 -10.89 -9.06
C THR A 256 14.19 -10.60 -9.70
N ASP A 257 14.95 -11.64 -10.04
CA ASP A 257 16.25 -11.51 -10.70
C ASP A 257 16.10 -10.83 -12.09
N ILE A 258 15.10 -11.25 -12.87
CA ILE A 258 14.78 -10.63 -14.17
C ILE A 258 14.40 -9.15 -13.99
N LEU A 259 13.52 -8.82 -13.05
CA LEU A 259 13.12 -7.44 -12.75
C LEU A 259 14.32 -6.60 -12.31
N HIS A 260 15.25 -7.18 -11.55
CA HIS A 260 16.46 -6.49 -11.13
C HIS A 260 17.36 -6.16 -12.33
N ILE A 261 17.57 -7.12 -13.23
CA ILE A 261 18.34 -6.94 -14.47
C ILE A 261 17.69 -5.87 -15.36
N GLN A 262 16.36 -5.93 -15.55
CA GLN A 262 15.61 -4.93 -16.33
C GLN A 262 15.76 -3.52 -15.74
N LYS A 263 15.60 -3.37 -14.42
CA LYS A 263 15.77 -2.08 -13.73
C LYS A 263 17.20 -1.56 -13.83
N ALA A 264 18.20 -2.42 -13.67
CA ALA A 264 19.62 -2.04 -13.82
C ALA A 264 19.94 -1.60 -15.25
N SER A 265 19.43 -2.32 -16.26
CA SER A 265 19.56 -1.97 -17.68
C SER A 265 18.89 -0.62 -17.99
N ALA A 266 17.65 -0.41 -17.53
CA ALA A 266 16.93 0.85 -17.73
C ALA A 266 17.66 2.03 -17.06
N ARG A 267 18.20 1.83 -15.86
CA ARG A 267 19.01 2.84 -15.16
C ARG A 267 20.27 3.18 -15.97
N ARG A 268 21.00 2.17 -16.45
CA ARG A 268 22.20 2.36 -17.28
C ARG A 268 21.88 3.10 -18.59
N LYS A 269 20.77 2.75 -19.25
CA LYS A 269 20.31 3.46 -20.45
C LYS A 269 20.05 4.94 -20.16
N MET A 270 19.37 5.25 -19.06
CA MET A 270 19.12 6.63 -18.63
C MET A 270 20.42 7.38 -18.31
N GLU A 271 21.36 6.76 -17.60
CA GLU A 271 22.68 7.34 -17.32
C GLU A 271 23.44 7.67 -18.61
N ASN A 272 23.40 6.79 -19.61
CA ASN A 272 24.01 7.03 -20.92
C ASN A 272 23.32 8.19 -21.65
N VAL A 273 21.99 8.26 -21.64
CA VAL A 273 21.23 9.37 -22.24
C VAL A 273 21.61 10.71 -21.60
N VAL A 274 21.72 10.76 -20.27
CA VAL A 274 22.12 11.99 -19.56
C VAL A 274 23.54 12.40 -19.97
N LYS A 275 24.50 11.46 -19.94
CA LYS A 275 25.91 11.71 -20.31
C LYS A 275 26.09 12.20 -21.74
N HIS A 276 25.32 11.66 -22.68
CA HIS A 276 25.42 12.00 -24.11
C HIS A 276 24.39 13.05 -24.56
N SER A 277 23.61 13.61 -23.65
CA SER A 277 22.71 14.72 -23.97
C SER A 277 23.51 16.01 -24.19
N LYS A 278 22.92 16.94 -24.96
CA LYS A 278 23.49 18.30 -25.10
C LYS A 278 23.57 18.94 -23.71
N HIS A 279 24.69 19.62 -23.44
CA HIS A 279 24.87 20.39 -22.22
C HIS A 279 24.67 21.87 -22.55
N VAL A 280 23.89 22.57 -21.74
CA VAL A 280 23.71 24.02 -21.79
C VAL A 280 24.25 24.55 -20.46
N ASP A 281 25.22 25.47 -20.51
CA ASP A 281 25.90 26.02 -19.33
C ASP A 281 26.48 24.95 -18.38
N GLY A 282 27.04 23.87 -18.96
CA GLY A 282 27.61 22.75 -18.20
C GLY A 282 26.59 21.80 -17.58
N VAL A 283 25.29 22.04 -17.77
CA VAL A 283 24.21 21.20 -17.25
C VAL A 283 23.58 20.37 -18.37
N PRO A 284 23.43 19.04 -18.21
CA PRO A 284 22.76 18.23 -19.22
C PRO A 284 21.30 18.64 -19.37
N VAL A 285 20.84 18.79 -20.61
CA VAL A 285 19.44 19.13 -20.94
C VAL A 285 18.49 18.06 -20.37
N VAL A 286 18.90 16.78 -20.43
CA VAL A 286 18.14 15.69 -19.82
C VAL A 286 18.65 15.46 -18.40
N LYS A 287 17.81 15.73 -17.40
CA LYS A 287 18.15 15.57 -15.98
C LYS A 287 17.62 14.26 -15.41
N PHE A 288 18.37 13.67 -14.48
CA PHE A 288 17.89 12.53 -13.70
C PHE A 288 16.74 12.97 -12.78
N LYS A 289 15.52 12.48 -13.04
CA LYS A 289 14.42 12.62 -12.10
C LYS A 289 14.52 11.55 -11.01
N ALA A 290 14.40 11.92 -9.74
CA ALA A 290 14.33 10.97 -8.63
C ALA A 290 13.14 10.02 -8.83
N GLU A 291 13.29 8.73 -8.47
CA GLU A 291 12.24 7.73 -8.70
C GLU A 291 10.90 8.13 -8.10
N ARG A 292 10.90 8.72 -6.89
CA ARG A 292 9.70 9.25 -6.21
C ARG A 292 9.00 10.34 -7.02
N LYS A 293 9.73 11.20 -7.72
CA LYS A 293 9.12 12.25 -8.56
C LYS A 293 8.66 11.73 -9.93
N LYS A 294 9.00 10.48 -10.29
CA LYS A 294 8.52 9.86 -11.54
C LYS A 294 7.17 9.18 -11.37
N THR A 295 6.83 8.76 -10.14
CA THR A 295 5.63 7.95 -9.89
C THR A 295 4.35 8.73 -10.09
N VAL A 296 4.34 10.02 -9.71
CA VAL A 296 3.23 10.94 -9.94
C VAL A 296 3.44 11.63 -11.29
N ILE A 297 2.46 11.49 -12.18
CA ILE A 297 2.47 12.07 -13.52
C ILE A 297 1.91 13.50 -13.49
N LYS A 298 0.78 13.68 -12.81
CA LYS A 298 0.04 14.94 -12.75
C LYS A 298 -0.64 15.06 -11.38
N GLU A 299 -0.58 16.26 -10.81
CA GLU A 299 -1.43 16.68 -9.70
C GLU A 299 -2.56 17.52 -10.28
N VAL A 300 -3.78 17.29 -9.79
CA VAL A 300 -4.96 18.08 -10.15
C VAL A 300 -5.46 18.71 -8.85
N ASP A 301 -5.35 20.03 -8.78
CA ASP A 301 -5.96 20.82 -7.72
C ASP A 301 -7.48 20.95 -7.95
#